data_AF-D3VFE5-F1
#
_entry.id   AF-D3VFE5-F1
#
_cell.length_a   1.000
_cell.length_b   1.000
_cell.length_c   1.000
_cell.angle_alpha   90.00
_cell.angle_beta   90.00
_cell.angle_gamma   90.00
#
_symmetry.space_group_name_H-M   'P 1'
#
loop_
_entity.id
_entity.type
_entity.pdbx_description
1 polymer ?
#
loop_
_entity_poly.entity_id
_entity_poly.type
_entity_poly.pdbx_seq_one_letter_code
_entity_poly.pdbx_strand_id
1 'polypeptide(L)'
;MSEFFSPVVDLRSVGLLGDLRGEPTTRYLMPELLEIPGLFTENHEFLSSRGLAYYEQKTCGELLATVKKYTHLIAQLQCTDNQCATASKYVLADHSLVKLLRIIDTLLSAPQVVNEDIVPFIDGVKECAKVICSSLTGRPFGFSSSLFHDLKLPSSTEHHSARTYIEGDNHLLTLAAAQIDACPNSSVVGIMLGGAAAAAITAVMWDCELNLVKVSRYDDTSCKSDQIWGRQIPLTQPVTIIDDNCGTGDTLHQAIDLVMTQTEIRPKARAVELHWEKLLRTRVYGYSDRVFHPETLDVLTPWCFRHHKVLNNILDQLITDGKHARTTTADWVNYSYNILSVLHDTLADAAWATKSLDFLSEFITQTSEKHKHPIDAFRMLAHQCPTCSARKNC
;
A
#
# COMPACT_ATOMS: atom_id res chain seq x y z
N MET A 1 0.97 27.12 -1.44
CA MET A 1 0.55 25.71 -1.28
C MET A 1 1.73 24.93 -0.74
N SER A 2 2.03 25.04 0.55
CA SER A 2 3.29 24.56 1.14
C SER A 2 3.07 24.02 2.56
N GLU A 3 2.28 22.95 2.67
CA GLU A 3 2.24 22.08 3.84
C GLU A 3 2.31 20.62 3.35
N PHE A 4 3.34 20.33 2.55
CA PHE A 4 3.65 18.96 2.17
C PHE A 4 4.54 18.37 3.26
N PHE A 5 4.02 17.33 3.93
CA PHE A 5 4.67 16.54 4.97
C PHE A 5 5.44 17.36 6.03
N SER A 6 4.78 17.68 7.14
CA SER A 6 5.48 17.86 8.42
C SER A 6 5.25 16.60 9.25
N PRO A 7 5.93 15.49 8.95
CA PRO A 7 5.57 14.21 9.50
C PRO A 7 6.02 14.15 10.97
N VAL A 8 5.10 13.75 11.86
CA VAL A 8 5.41 13.51 13.28
C VAL A 8 6.29 12.25 13.44
N VAL A 9 6.24 11.36 12.45
CA VAL A 9 7.13 10.21 12.30
C VAL A 9 8.24 10.56 11.31
N ASP A 10 9.49 10.32 11.66
CA ASP A 10 10.60 10.49 10.73
C ASP A 10 10.39 9.59 9.51
N LEU A 11 10.26 10.14 8.30
CA LEU A 11 10.06 9.33 7.10
C LEU A 11 11.24 8.38 6.83
N ARG A 12 12.42 8.65 7.39
CA ARG A 12 13.56 7.71 7.38
C ARG A 12 13.32 6.47 8.23
N SER A 13 12.42 6.56 9.21
CA SER A 13 11.97 5.44 10.06
C SER A 13 10.76 4.71 9.49
N VAL A 14 10.14 5.21 8.41
CA VAL A 14 9.05 4.49 7.72
C VAL A 14 9.66 3.67 6.60
N GLY A 15 9.68 2.36 6.78
CA GLY A 15 10.05 1.39 5.78
C GLY A 15 9.10 1.42 4.57
N LEU A 16 9.57 0.85 3.47
CA LEU A 16 8.93 1.03 2.17
C LEU A 16 7.51 0.46 2.11
N LEU A 17 7.23 -0.61 2.84
CA LEU A 17 5.87 -1.16 2.94
C LEU A 17 5.02 -0.43 3.99
N GLY A 18 5.54 0.62 4.61
CA GLY A 18 4.91 1.29 5.74
C GLY A 18 5.30 0.72 7.10
N ASP A 19 6.19 -0.27 7.20
CA ASP A 19 6.65 -0.74 8.52
C ASP A 19 7.48 0.34 9.23
N LEU A 20 7.26 0.60 10.52
CA LEU A 20 8.14 1.47 11.29
C LEU A 20 9.42 0.72 11.66
N ARG A 21 10.56 1.38 11.46
CA ARG A 21 11.91 0.92 11.75
C ARG A 21 12.62 1.92 12.63
N GLY A 22 13.14 1.46 13.77
CA GLY A 22 13.98 2.30 14.62
C GLY A 22 14.88 1.47 15.49
N GLU A 23 15.76 2.12 16.25
CA GLU A 23 16.70 1.43 17.14
C GLU A 23 15.94 0.64 18.23
N PRO A 24 16.42 -0.54 18.66
CA PRO A 24 15.72 -1.37 19.65
C PRO A 24 15.53 -0.67 21.02
N THR A 25 16.37 0.31 21.33
CA THR A 25 16.34 1.07 22.60
C THR A 25 15.39 2.28 22.57
N THR A 26 14.54 2.39 21.56
CA THR A 26 13.83 3.64 21.27
C THR A 26 12.75 4.00 22.28
N ARG A 27 12.86 5.22 22.81
CA ARG A 27 11.90 5.84 23.72
C ARG A 27 10.62 6.34 23.03
N TYR A 28 10.51 6.22 21.70
CA TYR A 28 9.35 6.72 20.95
C TYR A 28 8.15 5.75 20.93
N LEU A 29 8.34 4.50 21.37
CA LEU A 29 7.26 3.54 21.56
C LEU A 29 6.81 3.49 23.02
N MET A 30 5.53 3.24 23.23
CA MET A 30 4.99 2.95 24.55
C MET A 30 5.48 1.55 25.01
N PRO A 31 5.96 1.41 26.26
CA PRO A 31 6.52 0.13 26.75
C PRO A 31 5.59 -1.07 26.61
N GLU A 32 4.27 -0.86 26.76
CA GLU A 32 3.25 -1.91 26.71
C GLU A 32 3.18 -2.59 25.34
N LEU A 33 3.60 -1.91 24.26
CA LEU A 33 3.67 -2.53 22.93
C LEU A 33 4.83 -3.50 22.80
N LEU A 34 5.96 -3.22 23.46
CA LEU A 34 7.14 -4.09 23.42
C LEU A 34 6.86 -5.45 24.09
N GLU A 35 5.87 -5.50 24.98
CA GLU A 35 5.43 -6.73 25.62
C GLU A 35 4.49 -7.58 24.75
N ILE A 36 4.00 -7.06 23.62
CA ILE A 36 3.09 -7.80 22.73
C ILE A 36 3.90 -8.81 21.91
N PRO A 37 3.70 -10.13 22.10
CA PRO A 37 4.53 -11.14 21.47
C PRO A 37 4.48 -11.07 19.94
N GLY A 38 5.66 -11.04 19.32
CA GLY A 38 5.80 -11.04 17.86
C GLY A 38 5.27 -9.78 17.17
N LEU A 39 4.90 -8.72 17.90
CA LEU A 39 4.48 -7.46 17.27
C LEU A 39 5.61 -6.85 16.45
N PHE A 40 6.83 -7.00 16.94
CA PHE A 40 8.04 -6.52 16.30
C PHE A 40 8.96 -7.67 15.87
N THR A 41 9.75 -7.42 14.82
CA THR A 41 10.94 -8.23 14.50
C THR A 41 12.16 -7.47 15.01
N GLU A 42 12.95 -8.11 15.84
CA GLU A 42 14.19 -7.56 16.41
C GLU A 42 15.41 -8.06 15.64
N ASN A 43 16.30 -7.14 15.30
CA ASN A 43 17.69 -7.40 14.92
C ASN A 43 18.61 -6.58 15.85
N HIS A 44 19.89 -6.89 15.91
CA HIS A 44 20.89 -6.24 16.75
C HIS A 44 20.94 -4.70 16.61
N GLU A 45 20.48 -4.15 15.49
CA GLU A 45 20.53 -2.71 15.20
C GLU A 45 19.17 -2.05 15.01
N PHE A 46 18.08 -2.81 14.85
CA PHE A 46 16.76 -2.25 14.56
C PHE A 46 15.58 -3.13 15.02
N LEU A 47 14.45 -2.46 15.21
CA LEU A 47 13.12 -3.00 15.50
C LEU A 47 12.21 -2.67 14.31
N SER A 48 11.63 -3.69 13.64
CA SER A 48 10.60 -3.49 12.61
C SER A 48 9.21 -3.76 13.16
N SER A 49 8.24 -2.90 12.86
CA SER A 49 6.86 -3.02 13.33
C SER A 49 6.04 -4.12 12.66
N ARG A 50 6.57 -4.78 11.62
CA ARG A 50 5.93 -5.94 10.99
C ARG A 50 6.60 -7.22 11.46
N GLY A 51 6.36 -7.53 12.73
CA GLY A 51 6.78 -8.77 13.38
C GLY A 51 6.01 -10.01 12.93
N LEU A 52 6.32 -11.15 13.53
CA LEU A 52 5.63 -12.42 13.30
C LEU A 52 4.09 -12.31 13.43
N ALA A 53 3.60 -11.50 14.36
CA ALA A 53 2.16 -11.26 14.58
C ALA A 53 1.47 -10.58 13.41
N TYR A 54 2.22 -9.96 12.49
CA TYR A 54 1.67 -9.39 11.26
C TYR A 54 1.21 -10.49 10.29
N TYR A 55 2.03 -11.54 10.16
CA TYR A 55 1.87 -12.63 9.19
C TYR A 55 1.30 -13.92 9.78
N GLU A 56 1.00 -13.92 11.08
CA GLU A 56 0.55 -15.10 11.81
C GLU A 56 -0.68 -15.76 11.15
N GLN A 57 -0.66 -17.09 11.06
CA GLN A 57 -1.80 -17.85 10.60
C GLN A 57 -2.77 -18.05 11.77
N LYS A 58 -3.95 -17.43 11.66
CA LYS A 58 -4.99 -17.42 12.69
C LYS A 58 -6.37 -17.56 12.07
N THR A 59 -7.32 -18.02 12.87
CA THR A 59 -8.74 -18.03 12.53
C THR A 59 -9.32 -16.61 12.52
N CYS A 60 -10.43 -16.40 11.83
CA CYS A 60 -11.12 -15.11 11.81
C CYS A 60 -11.49 -14.64 13.24
N GLY A 61 -11.92 -15.55 14.11
CA GLY A 61 -12.23 -15.25 15.52
C GLY A 61 -11.01 -14.73 16.29
N GLU A 62 -9.85 -15.38 16.16
CA GLU A 62 -8.61 -14.95 16.81
C GLU A 62 -8.08 -13.62 16.25
N LEU A 63 -8.21 -13.42 14.93
CA LEU A 63 -7.87 -12.14 14.30
C LEU A 63 -8.76 -11.02 14.82
N LEU A 64 -10.08 -11.24 14.91
CA LEU A 64 -11.02 -10.24 15.40
C LEU A 64 -10.76 -9.91 16.88
N ALA A 65 -10.49 -10.91 17.72
CA ALA A 65 -10.11 -10.69 19.11
C ALA A 65 -8.84 -9.82 19.23
N THR A 66 -7.86 -10.06 18.34
CA THR A 66 -6.63 -9.26 18.27
C THR A 66 -6.92 -7.81 17.83
N VAL A 67 -7.75 -7.62 16.81
CA VAL A 67 -8.19 -6.29 16.36
C VAL A 67 -8.85 -5.53 17.50
N LYS A 68 -9.80 -6.15 18.23
CA LYS A 68 -10.48 -5.51 19.37
C LYS A 68 -9.50 -5.12 20.48
N LYS A 69 -8.51 -5.98 20.78
CA LYS A 69 -7.45 -5.67 21.75
C LYS A 69 -6.62 -4.45 21.31
N TYR A 70 -6.16 -4.45 20.06
CA TYR A 70 -5.29 -3.39 19.55
C TYR A 70 -6.01 -2.05 19.44
N THR A 71 -7.26 -2.02 18.97
CA THR A 71 -8.04 -0.77 18.88
C THR A 71 -8.45 -0.24 20.25
N HIS A 72 -8.66 -1.11 21.24
CA HIS A 72 -8.80 -0.68 22.62
C HIS A 72 -7.54 0.03 23.14
N LEU A 73 -6.36 -0.53 22.88
CA LEU A 73 -5.08 0.10 23.23
C LEU A 73 -4.91 1.45 22.52
N ILE A 74 -5.19 1.56 21.21
CA ILE A 74 -5.12 2.83 20.47
C ILE A 74 -5.92 3.94 21.17
N ALA A 75 -7.12 3.63 21.68
CA ALA A 75 -7.98 4.58 22.36
C ALA A 75 -7.45 5.02 23.74
N GLN A 76 -6.71 4.15 24.42
CA GLN A 76 -6.14 4.44 25.74
C GLN A 76 -4.83 5.22 25.68
N LEU A 77 -4.06 5.06 24.61
CA LEU A 77 -2.77 5.72 24.46
C LEU A 77 -2.94 7.25 24.38
N GLN A 78 -2.44 7.97 25.39
CA GLN A 78 -2.33 9.43 25.39
C GLN A 78 -0.92 9.86 25.01
N CYS A 79 -0.78 11.03 24.37
CA CYS A 79 0.53 11.64 24.19
C CYS A 79 0.97 12.25 25.53
N THR A 80 2.10 11.80 26.05
CA THR A 80 2.75 12.44 27.21
C THR A 80 3.98 13.21 26.73
N ASP A 81 4.43 14.21 27.50
CA ASP A 81 5.45 15.18 27.09
C ASP A 81 6.81 14.58 26.66
N ASN A 82 7.10 13.32 27.02
CA ASN A 82 8.35 12.62 26.67
C ASN A 82 8.17 11.45 25.69
N GLN A 83 6.93 11.11 25.33
CA GLN A 83 6.58 9.85 24.70
C GLN A 83 5.31 10.07 23.86
N CYS A 84 5.50 10.29 22.55
CA CYS A 84 4.39 10.52 21.64
C CYS A 84 3.79 9.17 21.23
N ALA A 85 2.54 8.93 21.60
CA ALA A 85 1.81 7.70 21.27
C ALA A 85 1.61 7.48 19.76
N THR A 86 1.95 8.44 18.90
CA THR A 86 1.71 8.39 17.44
C THR A 86 2.32 7.15 16.78
N ALA A 87 3.60 6.85 17.03
CA ALA A 87 4.24 5.67 16.47
C ALA A 87 3.57 4.37 16.95
N SER A 88 3.24 4.28 18.24
CA SER A 88 2.52 3.13 18.79
C SER A 88 1.12 2.97 18.22
N LYS A 89 0.36 4.06 18.05
CA LYS A 89 -0.96 4.05 17.42
C LYS A 89 -0.88 3.63 15.96
N TYR A 90 0.13 4.10 15.23
CA TYR A 90 0.40 3.66 13.86
C TYR A 90 0.59 2.15 13.79
N VAL A 91 1.49 1.58 14.60
CA VAL A 91 1.78 0.13 14.58
C VAL A 91 0.52 -0.69 14.86
N LEU A 92 -0.23 -0.32 15.90
CA LEU A 92 -1.46 -1.03 16.24
C LEU A 92 -2.51 -0.91 15.13
N ALA A 93 -2.63 0.25 14.47
CA ALA A 93 -3.57 0.47 13.39
C ALA A 93 -3.20 -0.29 12.12
N ASP A 94 -1.91 -0.32 11.74
CA ASP A 94 -1.35 -1.11 10.63
C ASP A 94 -1.70 -2.59 10.80
N HIS A 95 -1.40 -3.14 11.99
CA HIS A 95 -1.74 -4.52 12.32
C HIS A 95 -3.25 -4.79 12.29
N SER A 96 -4.07 -3.90 12.86
CA SER A 96 -5.52 -4.06 12.86
C SER A 96 -6.12 -3.99 11.45
N LEU A 97 -5.63 -3.06 10.61
CA LEU A 97 -6.05 -2.91 9.23
C LEU A 97 -5.85 -4.21 8.44
N VAL A 98 -4.65 -4.79 8.50
CA VAL A 98 -4.36 -6.04 7.77
C VAL A 98 -5.18 -7.20 8.29
N LYS A 99 -5.34 -7.33 9.62
CA LYS A 99 -6.15 -8.41 10.20
C LYS A 99 -7.61 -8.29 9.77
N LEU A 100 -8.16 -7.09 9.68
CA LEU A 100 -9.51 -6.85 9.14
C LEU A 100 -9.61 -7.20 7.66
N LEU A 101 -8.63 -6.81 6.83
CA LEU A 101 -8.63 -7.16 5.40
C LEU A 101 -8.60 -8.68 5.17
N ARG A 102 -7.85 -9.42 5.99
CA ARG A 102 -7.81 -10.89 5.95
C ARG A 102 -9.14 -11.52 6.37
N ILE A 103 -9.81 -10.94 7.37
CA ILE A 103 -11.16 -11.35 7.75
C ILE A 103 -12.12 -11.11 6.58
N ILE A 104 -12.13 -9.89 6.02
CA ILE A 104 -12.98 -9.54 4.87
C ILE A 104 -12.73 -10.51 3.72
N ASP A 105 -11.47 -10.77 3.35
CA ASP A 105 -11.14 -11.72 2.28
C ASP A 105 -11.76 -13.12 2.48
N THR A 106 -11.82 -13.58 3.74
CA THR A 106 -12.44 -14.84 4.10
C THR A 106 -13.96 -14.76 4.01
N LEU A 107 -14.57 -13.68 4.52
CA LEU A 107 -16.01 -13.46 4.47
C LEU A 107 -16.51 -13.36 3.03
N LEU A 108 -15.79 -12.65 2.15
CA LEU A 108 -16.13 -12.50 0.74
C LEU A 108 -16.09 -13.82 -0.07
N SER A 109 -15.44 -14.85 0.46
CA SER A 109 -15.41 -16.20 -0.13
C SER A 109 -16.55 -17.09 0.37
N ALA A 110 -17.30 -16.66 1.39
CA ALA A 110 -18.31 -17.49 2.05
C ALA A 110 -19.70 -17.27 1.42
N PRO A 111 -20.36 -18.31 0.86
CA PRO A 111 -21.62 -18.16 0.11
C PRO A 111 -22.79 -17.52 0.88
N GLN A 112 -22.80 -17.67 2.20
CA GLN A 112 -23.84 -17.20 3.09
C GLN A 112 -23.68 -15.74 3.53
N VAL A 113 -22.54 -15.11 3.22
CA VAL A 113 -22.24 -13.75 3.64
C VAL A 113 -22.95 -12.75 2.73
N VAL A 114 -23.62 -11.78 3.34
CA VAL A 114 -24.29 -10.68 2.64
C VAL A 114 -23.58 -9.35 2.90
N ASN A 115 -23.91 -8.32 2.12
CA ASN A 115 -23.20 -7.04 2.17
C ASN A 115 -23.26 -6.39 3.57
N GLU A 116 -24.38 -6.56 4.27
CA GLU A 116 -24.60 -6.07 5.63
C GLU A 116 -23.64 -6.69 6.65
N ASP A 117 -23.16 -7.92 6.42
CA ASP A 117 -22.16 -8.57 7.27
C ASP A 117 -20.76 -7.98 7.07
N ILE A 118 -20.50 -7.37 5.90
CA ILE A 118 -19.17 -6.88 5.47
C ILE A 118 -18.97 -5.40 5.79
N VAL A 119 -20.00 -4.56 5.60
CA VAL A 119 -19.92 -3.10 5.76
C VAL A 119 -19.27 -2.66 7.09
N PRO A 120 -19.62 -3.25 8.25
CA PRO A 120 -18.97 -2.88 9.51
C PRO A 120 -17.46 -3.13 9.52
N PHE A 121 -16.97 -4.19 8.85
CA PHE A 121 -15.54 -4.47 8.74
C PHE A 121 -14.84 -3.48 7.80
N ILE A 122 -15.50 -3.08 6.70
CA ILE A 122 -15.00 -2.03 5.80
C ILE A 122 -14.85 -0.70 6.55
N ASP A 123 -15.83 -0.33 7.37
CA ASP A 123 -15.76 0.86 8.22
C ASP A 123 -14.59 0.77 9.21
N GLY A 124 -14.38 -0.41 9.82
CA GLY A 124 -13.23 -0.66 10.68
C GLY A 124 -11.89 -0.48 9.96
N VAL A 125 -11.77 -0.95 8.71
CA VAL A 125 -10.58 -0.73 7.87
C VAL A 125 -10.35 0.75 7.62
N LYS A 126 -11.40 1.51 7.28
CA LYS A 126 -11.32 2.96 7.05
C LYS A 126 -10.93 3.71 8.33
N GLU A 127 -11.41 3.30 9.51
CA GLU A 127 -11.01 3.87 10.80
C GLU A 127 -9.53 3.61 11.13
N CYS A 128 -9.02 2.40 10.87
CA CYS A 128 -7.58 2.14 11.00
C CYS A 128 -6.76 3.00 10.02
N ALA A 129 -7.23 3.15 8.77
CA ALA A 129 -6.61 4.01 7.79
C ALA A 129 -6.57 5.49 8.24
N LYS A 130 -7.58 5.98 8.97
CA LYS A 130 -7.56 7.34 9.57
C LYS A 130 -6.39 7.51 10.55
N VAL A 131 -6.16 6.53 11.42
CA VAL A 131 -5.04 6.55 12.37
C VAL A 131 -3.70 6.59 11.62
N ILE A 132 -3.57 5.77 10.57
CA ILE A 132 -2.37 5.67 9.74
C ILE A 132 -2.10 7.01 9.03
N CYS A 133 -3.09 7.54 8.30
CA CYS A 133 -2.99 8.83 7.61
C CYS A 133 -2.67 9.97 8.57
N SER A 134 -3.35 10.02 9.72
CA SER A 134 -3.08 11.00 10.76
C SER A 134 -1.64 10.93 11.27
N SER A 135 -1.15 9.73 11.56
CA SER A 135 0.20 9.52 12.08
C SER A 135 1.28 9.97 11.10
N LEU A 136 1.07 9.69 9.80
CA LEU A 136 2.00 10.06 8.74
C LEU A 136 1.94 11.55 8.38
N THR A 137 0.76 12.18 8.48
CA THR A 137 0.57 13.60 8.10
C THR A 137 0.66 14.57 9.28
N GLY A 138 0.66 14.07 10.52
CA GLY A 138 0.61 14.90 11.73
C GLY A 138 -0.75 15.56 11.98
N ARG A 139 -1.79 15.23 11.21
CA ARG A 139 -3.12 15.83 11.35
C ARG A 139 -3.89 15.19 12.50
N PRO A 140 -4.62 15.95 13.33
CA PRO A 140 -5.46 15.37 14.37
C PRO A 140 -6.59 14.54 13.76
N PHE A 141 -7.03 13.51 14.49
CA PHE A 141 -8.12 12.63 14.08
C PHE A 141 -9.00 12.24 15.26
N GLY A 142 -10.28 12.00 14.98
CA GLY A 142 -11.15 11.26 15.89
C GLY A 142 -11.00 9.77 15.65
N PHE A 143 -10.93 8.98 16.73
CA PHE A 143 -10.90 7.52 16.66
C PHE A 143 -12.11 6.95 17.40
N SER A 144 -12.91 6.12 16.74
CA SER A 144 -14.06 5.48 17.37
C SER A 144 -13.77 4.02 17.70
N SER A 145 -13.38 3.75 18.95
CA SER A 145 -13.15 2.37 19.41
C SER A 145 -14.43 1.53 19.51
N SER A 146 -15.60 2.18 19.67
CA SER A 146 -16.90 1.50 19.75
C SER A 146 -17.25 0.73 18.48
N LEU A 147 -16.84 1.23 17.29
CA LEU A 147 -17.05 0.53 16.03
C LEU A 147 -16.46 -0.89 16.03
N PHE A 148 -15.33 -1.09 16.70
CA PHE A 148 -14.66 -2.39 16.76
C PHE A 148 -15.25 -3.32 17.81
N HIS A 149 -15.75 -2.76 18.93
CA HIS A 149 -16.37 -3.55 19.98
C HIS A 149 -17.57 -4.36 19.46
N ASP A 150 -18.36 -3.72 18.59
CA ASP A 150 -19.62 -4.25 18.09
C ASP A 150 -19.47 -5.17 16.87
N LEU A 151 -18.26 -5.29 16.30
CA LEU A 151 -17.97 -6.25 15.23
C LEU A 151 -18.27 -7.69 15.68
N LYS A 152 -19.01 -8.40 14.84
CA LYS A 152 -19.37 -9.81 15.04
C LYS A 152 -19.16 -10.57 13.75
N LEU A 153 -18.55 -11.73 13.86
CA LEU A 153 -18.41 -12.66 12.73
C LEU A 153 -19.71 -13.47 12.59
N PRO A 154 -20.14 -13.79 11.37
CA PRO A 154 -21.08 -14.87 11.14
C PRO A 154 -20.54 -16.16 11.75
N SER A 155 -21.35 -16.89 12.52
CA SER A 155 -20.91 -18.08 13.29
C SER A 155 -20.22 -19.14 12.42
N SER A 156 -20.61 -19.24 11.15
CA SER A 156 -20.02 -20.16 10.19
C SER A 156 -18.58 -19.82 9.83
N THR A 157 -18.12 -18.58 10.03
CA THR A 157 -16.81 -18.09 9.56
C THR A 157 -15.78 -17.94 10.69
N GLU A 158 -16.19 -18.01 11.95
CA GLU A 158 -15.34 -17.74 13.11
C GLU A 158 -14.09 -18.64 13.16
N HIS A 159 -14.25 -19.93 12.86
CA HIS A 159 -13.17 -20.92 12.88
C HIS A 159 -12.40 -21.03 11.55
N HIS A 160 -12.76 -20.24 10.53
CA HIS A 160 -12.06 -20.31 9.23
C HIS A 160 -10.68 -19.65 9.35
N SER A 161 -9.65 -20.39 8.92
CA SER A 161 -8.28 -19.88 8.83
C SER A 161 -8.18 -18.83 7.73
N ALA A 162 -7.88 -17.59 8.12
CA ALA A 162 -7.70 -16.52 7.17
C ALA A 162 -6.33 -16.63 6.48
N ARG A 163 -6.30 -16.41 5.17
CA ARG A 163 -5.07 -16.41 4.36
C ARG A 163 -4.03 -15.50 5.02
N THR A 164 -2.78 -15.94 5.05
CA THR A 164 -1.67 -15.06 5.44
C THR A 164 -1.60 -13.90 4.46
N TYR A 165 -1.58 -12.68 4.98
CA TYR A 165 -1.50 -11.50 4.14
C TYR A 165 -0.19 -11.50 3.36
N ILE A 166 -0.28 -11.31 2.05
CA ILE A 166 0.88 -11.18 1.18
C ILE A 166 0.96 -9.69 0.84
N GLU A 167 2.11 -9.10 1.17
CA GLU A 167 2.41 -7.67 1.19
C GLU A 167 1.93 -6.92 -0.06
N GLY A 168 1.20 -5.82 0.16
CA GLY A 168 0.69 -4.89 -0.86
C GLY A 168 0.12 -3.58 -0.28
N ASP A 169 0.36 -3.33 1.01
CA ASP A 169 -0.20 -2.26 1.84
C ASP A 169 0.82 -1.14 2.05
N ASN A 170 1.26 -0.55 0.95
CA ASN A 170 2.25 0.51 0.97
C ASN A 170 1.64 1.86 1.40
N HIS A 171 1.51 2.06 2.72
CA HIS A 171 0.81 3.23 3.26
C HIS A 171 1.40 4.56 2.81
N LEU A 172 2.74 4.68 2.78
CA LEU A 172 3.40 5.93 2.42
C LEU A 172 3.29 6.23 0.93
N LEU A 173 3.56 5.26 0.05
CA LEU A 173 3.42 5.46 -1.39
C LEU A 173 1.96 5.74 -1.75
N THR A 174 1.02 5.03 -1.13
CA THR A 174 -0.41 5.27 -1.33
C THR A 174 -0.82 6.67 -0.89
N LEU A 175 -0.38 7.10 0.29
CA LEU A 175 -0.71 8.42 0.84
C LEU A 175 -0.26 9.54 -0.11
N ALA A 176 0.97 9.47 -0.61
CA ALA A 176 1.46 10.45 -1.58
C ALA A 176 0.70 10.36 -2.90
N ALA A 177 0.44 9.16 -3.40
CA ALA A 177 -0.35 8.97 -4.62
C ALA A 177 -1.74 9.62 -4.54
N ALA A 178 -2.41 9.45 -3.40
CA ALA A 178 -3.71 10.07 -3.13
C ALA A 178 -3.62 11.61 -3.09
N GLN A 179 -2.48 12.18 -2.69
CA GLN A 179 -2.28 13.64 -2.64
C GLN A 179 -1.92 14.23 -4.01
N ILE A 180 -1.12 13.53 -4.82
CA ILE A 180 -0.65 13.99 -6.14
C ILE A 180 -1.82 14.12 -7.12
N ASP A 181 -2.72 13.13 -7.15
CA ASP A 181 -3.83 13.08 -8.11
C ASP A 181 -5.17 12.97 -7.38
N ALA A 182 -5.48 13.96 -6.56
CA ALA A 182 -6.67 13.94 -5.72
C ALA A 182 -7.98 13.94 -6.54
N CYS A 183 -8.94 13.11 -6.13
CA CYS A 183 -10.30 13.07 -6.68
C CYS A 183 -11.33 13.05 -5.54
N PRO A 184 -11.47 14.15 -4.77
CA PRO A 184 -12.22 14.20 -3.50
C PRO A 184 -13.74 14.00 -3.59
N ASN A 185 -14.29 13.79 -4.79
CA ASN A 185 -15.71 13.51 -5.00
C ASN A 185 -15.95 12.12 -5.60
N SER A 186 -14.97 11.22 -5.56
CA SER A 186 -15.06 9.89 -6.15
C SER A 186 -15.36 8.82 -5.11
N SER A 187 -16.31 7.93 -5.37
CA SER A 187 -16.38 6.68 -4.60
C SER A 187 -15.12 5.87 -4.89
N VAL A 188 -14.48 5.34 -3.85
CA VAL A 188 -13.26 4.56 -3.97
C VAL A 188 -13.60 3.08 -3.88
N VAL A 189 -13.11 2.28 -4.82
CA VAL A 189 -13.28 0.83 -4.88
C VAL A 189 -11.91 0.17 -4.84
N GLY A 190 -11.58 -0.52 -3.75
CA GLY A 190 -10.33 -1.27 -3.60
C GLY A 190 -10.44 -2.71 -4.09
N ILE A 191 -9.43 -3.16 -4.82
CA ILE A 191 -9.31 -4.58 -5.17
C ILE A 191 -8.76 -5.34 -3.96
N MET A 192 -9.42 -6.43 -3.57
CA MET A 192 -9.10 -7.16 -2.35
C MET A 192 -7.63 -7.60 -2.24
N LEU A 193 -7.17 -7.67 -0.98
CA LEU A 193 -5.78 -7.81 -0.53
C LEU A 193 -4.98 -6.48 -0.62
N GLY A 194 -3.99 -6.38 -1.49
CA GLY A 194 -3.10 -5.21 -1.56
C GLY A 194 -3.87 -3.92 -1.88
N GLY A 195 -4.66 -3.94 -2.96
CA GLY A 195 -5.44 -2.77 -3.41
C GLY A 195 -6.44 -2.24 -2.36
N ALA A 196 -6.94 -3.08 -1.47
CA ALA A 196 -7.90 -2.69 -0.44
C ALA A 196 -7.27 -1.80 0.64
N ALA A 197 -6.03 -2.07 1.04
CA ALA A 197 -5.29 -1.20 1.94
C ALA A 197 -5.02 0.16 1.28
N ALA A 198 -4.58 0.13 0.02
CA ALA A 198 -4.33 1.34 -0.76
C ALA A 198 -5.61 2.20 -0.92
N ALA A 199 -6.73 1.54 -1.21
CA ALA A 199 -8.03 2.17 -1.32
C ALA A 199 -8.50 2.80 -0.01
N ALA A 200 -8.26 2.15 1.13
CA ALA A 200 -8.65 2.68 2.43
C ALA A 200 -7.93 3.99 2.78
N ILE A 201 -6.61 4.03 2.58
CA ILE A 201 -5.80 5.24 2.77
C ILE A 201 -6.27 6.35 1.82
N THR A 202 -6.53 6.02 0.55
CA THR A 202 -7.01 6.98 -0.45
C THR A 202 -8.39 7.53 -0.09
N ALA A 203 -9.32 6.66 0.32
CA ALA A 203 -10.67 7.03 0.72
C ALA A 203 -10.65 7.97 1.93
N VAL A 204 -9.75 7.76 2.89
CA VAL A 204 -9.53 8.69 4.02
C VAL A 204 -8.99 10.04 3.53
N MET A 205 -7.98 10.03 2.67
CA MET A 205 -7.36 11.26 2.18
C MET A 205 -8.28 12.12 1.32
N TRP A 206 -9.25 11.50 0.65
CA TRP A 206 -10.25 12.15 -0.18
C TRP A 206 -11.57 12.40 0.54
N ASP A 207 -11.70 11.98 1.79
CA ASP A 207 -12.95 11.98 2.55
C ASP A 207 -14.13 11.33 1.80
N CYS A 208 -13.87 10.15 1.23
CA CYS A 208 -14.78 9.42 0.36
C CYS A 208 -15.18 8.05 0.94
N GLU A 209 -16.27 7.47 0.43
CA GLU A 209 -16.66 6.10 0.78
C GLU A 209 -15.66 5.06 0.24
N LEU A 210 -15.43 4.03 1.06
CA LEU A 210 -14.62 2.86 0.71
C LEU A 210 -15.54 1.71 0.36
N ASN A 211 -15.33 1.14 -0.82
CA ASN A 211 -15.96 -0.08 -1.29
C ASN A 211 -14.86 -1.05 -1.73
N LEU A 212 -15.19 -2.33 -1.85
CA LEU A 212 -14.25 -3.40 -2.15
C LEU A 212 -14.78 -4.33 -3.22
N VAL A 213 -13.89 -4.88 -4.03
CA VAL A 213 -14.21 -5.93 -5.02
C VAL A 213 -13.21 -7.07 -4.91
N LYS A 214 -13.69 -8.31 -5.04
CA LYS A 214 -12.85 -9.49 -5.05
C LYS A 214 -12.84 -10.13 -6.44
N VAL A 215 -11.83 -9.76 -7.23
CA VAL A 215 -11.55 -10.35 -8.55
C VAL A 215 -10.47 -11.41 -8.42
N SER A 216 -10.85 -12.69 -8.54
CA SER A 216 -9.89 -13.80 -8.49
C SER A 216 -9.34 -14.15 -9.88
N ARG A 217 -8.02 -14.07 -10.04
CA ARG A 217 -7.29 -14.70 -11.14
C ARG A 217 -6.30 -15.78 -10.69
N TYR A 218 -5.86 -15.71 -9.42
CA TYR A 218 -4.86 -16.64 -8.86
C TYR A 218 -5.47 -17.69 -7.94
N ASP A 219 -6.69 -17.46 -7.44
CA ASP A 219 -7.45 -18.47 -6.71
C ASP A 219 -8.46 -19.11 -7.67
N ASP A 220 -8.70 -20.42 -7.50
CA ASP A 220 -9.59 -21.22 -8.34
C ASP A 220 -10.91 -20.51 -8.66
N THR A 221 -11.48 -20.81 -9.82
CA THR A 221 -12.72 -20.21 -10.37
C THR A 221 -13.92 -20.19 -9.41
N SER A 222 -13.87 -20.92 -8.30
CA SER A 222 -14.86 -20.97 -7.22
C SER A 222 -14.92 -19.73 -6.31
N CYS A 223 -13.97 -18.80 -6.39
CA CYS A 223 -13.88 -17.65 -5.46
C CYS A 223 -14.03 -16.27 -6.11
N LYS A 224 -14.63 -16.20 -7.32
CA LYS A 224 -14.99 -14.92 -7.93
C LYS A 224 -16.22 -14.33 -7.23
N SER A 225 -16.12 -13.07 -6.82
CA SER A 225 -17.28 -12.31 -6.39
C SER A 225 -17.73 -11.41 -7.54
N ASP A 226 -19.00 -11.53 -7.92
CA ASP A 226 -19.61 -10.68 -8.95
C ASP A 226 -20.25 -9.41 -8.35
N GLN A 227 -19.79 -8.98 -7.17
CA GLN A 227 -20.40 -7.93 -6.36
C GLN A 227 -19.38 -6.87 -5.91
N ILE A 228 -19.82 -5.62 -5.85
CA ILE A 228 -19.15 -4.55 -5.10
C ILE A 228 -19.66 -4.61 -3.66
N TRP A 229 -18.75 -4.68 -2.71
CA TRP A 229 -19.03 -4.75 -1.29
C TRP A 229 -18.81 -3.38 -0.65
N GLY A 230 -19.76 -2.92 0.14
CA GLY A 230 -19.72 -1.58 0.75
C GLY A 230 -21.05 -0.84 0.65
N ARG A 231 -20.99 0.49 0.76
CA ARG A 231 -22.19 1.34 0.65
C ARG A 231 -22.56 1.53 -0.81
N GLN A 232 -23.84 1.81 -1.05
CA GLN A 232 -24.33 2.06 -2.40
C GLN A 232 -23.58 3.25 -3.03
N ILE A 233 -23.01 3.01 -4.22
CA ILE A 233 -22.37 4.04 -5.03
C ILE A 233 -23.47 4.85 -5.75
N PRO A 234 -23.58 6.18 -5.54
CA PRO A 234 -24.55 6.99 -6.26
C PRO A 234 -24.21 7.05 -7.76
N LEU A 235 -25.22 6.90 -8.62
CA LEU A 235 -25.04 6.96 -10.09
C LEU A 235 -24.50 8.30 -10.60
N THR A 236 -24.59 9.35 -9.79
CA THR A 236 -24.08 10.70 -10.10
C THR A 236 -22.64 10.92 -9.67
N GLN A 237 -22.03 9.97 -8.95
CA GLN A 237 -20.71 10.10 -8.37
C GLN A 237 -19.67 9.38 -9.24
N PRO A 238 -18.53 10.01 -9.58
CA PRO A 238 -17.45 9.29 -10.25
C PRO A 238 -16.92 8.15 -9.38
N VAL A 239 -16.40 7.11 -10.02
CA VAL A 239 -15.83 5.95 -9.34
C VAL A 239 -14.35 5.85 -9.66
N THR A 240 -13.54 5.53 -8.65
CA THR A 240 -12.10 5.28 -8.79
C THR A 240 -11.82 3.87 -8.27
N ILE A 241 -11.23 3.02 -9.12
CA ILE A 241 -10.75 1.71 -8.71
C ILE A 241 -9.26 1.80 -8.37
N ILE A 242 -8.84 1.17 -7.28
CA ILE A 242 -7.46 1.18 -6.81
C ILE A 242 -6.96 -0.25 -6.61
N ASP A 243 -5.84 -0.55 -7.25
CA ASP A 243 -5.01 -1.74 -7.00
C ASP A 243 -3.68 -1.32 -6.34
N ASP A 244 -2.99 -2.24 -5.68
CA ASP A 244 -1.66 -1.96 -5.10
C ASP A 244 -0.59 -1.88 -6.18
N ASN A 245 -0.64 -2.79 -7.16
CA ASN A 245 0.32 -2.81 -8.26
C ASN A 245 -0.34 -3.19 -9.58
N CYS A 246 0.18 -2.65 -10.68
CA CYS A 246 -0.22 -3.02 -12.03
C CYS A 246 0.89 -3.76 -12.76
N GLY A 247 0.70 -5.08 -12.89
CA GLY A 247 1.52 -5.97 -13.71
C GLY A 247 1.14 -5.99 -15.19
N THR A 248 0.02 -6.64 -15.49
CA THR A 248 -0.54 -6.77 -16.86
C THR A 248 -1.80 -5.93 -17.06
N GLY A 249 -2.41 -5.42 -15.98
CA GLY A 249 -3.67 -4.68 -16.02
C GLY A 249 -4.93 -5.55 -16.01
N ASP A 250 -4.81 -6.88 -16.11
CA ASP A 250 -5.96 -7.78 -16.24
C ASP A 250 -6.90 -7.78 -15.02
N THR A 251 -6.35 -7.62 -13.80
CA THR A 251 -7.15 -7.54 -12.57
C THR A 251 -7.95 -6.25 -12.54
N LEU A 252 -7.30 -5.13 -12.87
CA LEU A 252 -7.94 -3.83 -13.01
C LEU A 252 -9.02 -3.85 -14.09
N HIS A 253 -8.77 -4.45 -15.24
CA HIS A 253 -9.77 -4.55 -16.32
C HIS A 253 -11.03 -5.30 -15.87
N GLN A 254 -10.86 -6.45 -15.22
CA GLN A 254 -12.01 -7.19 -14.68
C GLN A 254 -12.77 -6.40 -13.60
N ALA A 255 -12.06 -5.66 -12.75
CA ALA A 255 -12.69 -4.80 -11.76
C ALA A 255 -13.46 -3.64 -12.43
N ILE A 256 -12.92 -3.05 -13.50
CA ILE A 256 -13.59 -2.02 -14.30
C ILE A 256 -14.90 -2.58 -14.87
N ASP A 257 -14.85 -3.74 -15.52
CA ASP A 257 -16.03 -4.37 -16.14
C ASP A 257 -17.11 -4.69 -15.10
N LEU A 258 -16.72 -5.21 -13.93
CA LEU A 258 -17.63 -5.48 -12.83
C LEU A 258 -18.29 -4.19 -12.32
N VAL A 259 -17.51 -3.13 -12.10
CA VAL A 259 -18.03 -1.84 -11.64
C VAL A 259 -18.96 -1.22 -12.68
N MET A 260 -18.58 -1.25 -13.96
CA MET A 260 -19.42 -0.76 -15.05
C MET A 260 -20.73 -1.53 -15.14
N THR A 261 -20.71 -2.85 -14.95
CA THR A 261 -21.90 -3.70 -14.99
C THR A 261 -22.88 -3.36 -13.86
N GLN A 262 -22.39 -3.00 -12.67
CA GLN A 262 -23.24 -2.72 -11.51
C GLN A 262 -23.66 -1.25 -11.36
N THR A 263 -22.86 -0.33 -11.89
CA THR A 263 -23.05 1.12 -11.65
C THR A 263 -23.32 1.91 -12.92
N GLU A 264 -23.13 1.32 -14.10
CA GLU A 264 -23.17 2.00 -15.41
C GLU A 264 -22.15 3.14 -15.58
N ILE A 265 -21.28 3.35 -14.58
CA ILE A 265 -20.23 4.37 -14.59
C ILE A 265 -18.92 3.73 -15.00
N ARG A 266 -18.21 4.33 -15.96
CA ARG A 266 -16.84 3.94 -16.27
C ARG A 266 -15.90 4.49 -15.18
N PRO A 267 -15.29 3.63 -14.35
CA PRO A 267 -14.41 4.07 -13.28
C PRO A 267 -13.05 4.53 -13.82
N LYS A 268 -12.42 5.46 -13.09
CA LYS A 268 -11.01 5.80 -13.26
C LYS A 268 -10.14 4.72 -12.62
N ALA A 269 -9.33 4.02 -13.40
CA ALA A 269 -8.47 2.95 -12.89
C ALA A 269 -7.12 3.47 -12.40
N ARG A 270 -6.71 3.02 -11.21
CA ARG A 270 -5.43 3.39 -10.57
C ARG A 270 -4.71 2.19 -10.01
N ALA A 271 -3.39 2.24 -10.06
CA ALA A 271 -2.52 1.35 -9.29
C ALA A 271 -1.50 2.19 -8.53
N VAL A 272 -1.22 1.84 -7.27
CA VAL A 272 -0.20 2.52 -6.47
C VAL A 272 1.18 2.32 -7.10
N GLU A 273 1.44 1.15 -7.68
CA GLU A 273 2.75 0.82 -8.24
C GLU A 273 2.66 0.31 -9.68
N LEU A 274 3.64 0.67 -10.52
CA LEU A 274 3.76 0.17 -11.90
C LEU A 274 4.89 -0.86 -12.03
N HIS A 275 4.59 -2.06 -12.54
CA HIS A 275 5.61 -3.03 -12.95
C HIS A 275 6.25 -2.67 -14.30
N TRP A 276 7.00 -1.57 -14.35
CA TRP A 276 7.60 -1.05 -15.57
C TRP A 276 8.56 -2.04 -16.26
N GLU A 277 9.17 -2.99 -15.53
CA GLU A 277 10.01 -4.03 -16.13
C GLU A 277 9.23 -4.92 -17.11
N LYS A 278 7.98 -5.25 -16.77
CA LYS A 278 7.10 -6.00 -17.67
C LYS A 278 6.75 -5.14 -18.88
N LEU A 279 6.45 -3.87 -18.65
CA LEU A 279 6.21 -2.89 -19.71
C LEU A 279 7.39 -2.77 -20.68
N LEU A 280 8.63 -2.65 -20.18
CA LEU A 280 9.83 -2.56 -21.01
C LEU A 280 10.16 -3.87 -21.72
N ARG A 281 10.00 -5.03 -21.05
CA ARG A 281 10.16 -6.34 -21.70
C ARG A 281 9.25 -6.47 -22.92
N THR A 282 8.02 -5.97 -22.83
CA THR A 282 7.07 -5.99 -23.94
C THR A 282 7.37 -4.91 -24.98
N ARG A 283 7.56 -3.65 -24.58
CA ARG A 283 7.72 -2.51 -25.50
C ARG A 283 9.10 -2.44 -26.17
N VAL A 284 10.17 -2.72 -25.44
CA VAL A 284 11.55 -2.58 -25.92
C VAL A 284 12.10 -3.91 -26.45
N TYR A 285 11.74 -5.02 -25.81
CA TYR A 285 12.34 -6.33 -26.11
C TYR A 285 11.38 -7.31 -26.80
N GLY A 286 10.14 -6.90 -27.08
CA GLY A 286 9.19 -7.71 -27.87
C GLY A 286 8.72 -9.01 -27.20
N TYR A 287 8.91 -9.16 -25.88
CA TYR A 287 8.41 -10.33 -25.15
C TYR A 287 6.91 -10.17 -24.87
N SER A 288 6.10 -11.05 -25.48
CA SER A 288 4.63 -10.98 -25.51
C SER A 288 3.93 -11.63 -24.31
N ASP A 289 4.60 -11.77 -23.16
CA ASP A 289 4.06 -12.50 -22.03
C ASP A 289 2.95 -11.67 -21.33
N ARG A 290 1.72 -11.77 -21.85
CA ARG A 290 0.48 -11.10 -21.40
C ARG A 290 0.61 -9.58 -21.38
N VAL A 291 0.27 -9.00 -22.53
CA VAL A 291 0.50 -7.60 -22.90
C VAL A 291 -0.17 -6.64 -21.90
N PHE A 292 0.66 -5.85 -21.22
CA PHE A 292 0.25 -4.63 -20.53
C PHE A 292 -0.23 -3.60 -21.56
N HIS A 293 -1.45 -3.07 -21.41
CA HIS A 293 -1.99 -2.00 -22.26
C HIS A 293 -2.03 -0.68 -21.48
N PRO A 294 -1.08 0.25 -21.71
CA PRO A 294 -1.04 1.52 -20.99
C PRO A 294 -2.26 2.42 -21.27
N GLU A 295 -2.91 2.24 -22.43
CA GLU A 295 -4.05 3.05 -22.88
C GLU A 295 -5.33 2.83 -22.05
N THR A 296 -5.36 1.79 -21.22
CA THR A 296 -6.50 1.49 -20.32
C THR A 296 -6.26 1.94 -18.88
N LEU A 297 -5.10 2.54 -18.57
CA LEU A 297 -4.73 3.00 -17.24
C LEU A 297 -4.87 4.52 -17.16
N ASP A 298 -5.91 4.97 -16.47
CA ASP A 298 -6.20 6.39 -16.39
C ASP A 298 -5.21 7.15 -15.51
N VAL A 299 -4.69 6.56 -14.42
CA VAL A 299 -3.57 7.12 -13.63
C VAL A 299 -2.68 6.06 -12.97
N LEU A 300 -1.37 6.21 -13.17
CA LEU A 300 -0.29 5.47 -12.53
C LEU A 300 0.50 6.42 -11.65
N THR A 301 0.87 5.99 -10.43
CA THR A 301 1.73 6.83 -9.57
C THR A 301 3.19 6.74 -10.01
N PRO A 302 4.04 7.73 -9.65
CA PRO A 302 5.46 7.74 -10.00
C PRO A 302 6.27 6.53 -9.46
N TRP A 303 5.78 5.82 -8.45
CA TRP A 303 6.64 5.00 -7.62
C TRP A 303 6.49 3.49 -7.90
N CYS A 304 7.62 2.80 -8.02
CA CYS A 304 7.68 1.36 -8.28
C CYS A 304 8.55 0.65 -7.25
N PHE A 305 7.91 -0.16 -6.42
CA PHE A 305 8.46 -0.93 -5.30
C PHE A 305 9.37 -2.11 -5.68
N ARG A 306 9.35 -2.57 -6.93
CA ARG A 306 9.97 -3.86 -7.29
C ARG A 306 11.50 -3.96 -7.14
N HIS A 307 12.14 -2.92 -6.61
CA HIS A 307 13.49 -2.96 -6.07
C HIS A 307 13.59 -3.47 -4.63
N HIS A 308 12.55 -4.03 -4.01
CA HIS A 308 12.61 -4.63 -2.66
C HIS A 308 13.84 -5.53 -2.41
N LYS A 309 14.34 -6.26 -3.44
CA LYS A 309 15.57 -7.07 -3.33
C LYS A 309 16.87 -6.24 -3.40
N VAL A 310 16.88 -5.17 -4.17
CA VAL A 310 17.99 -4.20 -4.22
C VAL A 310 18.00 -3.38 -2.92
N LEU A 311 16.83 -3.04 -2.38
CA LEU A 311 16.65 -2.33 -1.11
C LEU A 311 17.06 -3.17 0.10
N ASN A 312 16.61 -4.44 0.18
CA ASN A 312 17.04 -5.34 1.23
C ASN A 312 18.53 -5.67 1.12
N ASN A 313 19.07 -5.86 -0.10
CA ASN A 313 20.52 -5.99 -0.26
C ASN A 313 21.27 -4.71 0.14
N ILE A 314 20.71 -3.52 -0.10
CA ILE A 314 21.30 -2.24 0.34
C ILE A 314 21.18 -2.08 1.85
N LEU A 315 20.07 -2.47 2.47
CA LEU A 315 19.88 -2.46 3.94
C LEU A 315 20.80 -3.47 4.63
N ASP A 316 20.89 -4.69 4.11
CA ASP A 316 21.82 -5.72 4.57
C ASP A 316 23.29 -5.28 4.37
N GLN A 317 23.60 -4.58 3.27
CA GLN A 317 24.92 -3.95 3.06
C GLN A 317 25.18 -2.74 3.99
N LEU A 318 24.16 -1.93 4.27
CA LEU A 318 24.23 -0.80 5.22
C LEU A 318 24.57 -1.29 6.63
N ILE A 319 24.04 -2.45 7.02
CA ILE A 319 24.27 -3.11 8.31
C ILE A 319 25.67 -3.75 8.38
N THR A 320 26.19 -4.27 7.27
CA THR A 320 27.45 -5.05 7.29
C THR A 320 28.70 -4.16 7.30
N ASP A 321 28.68 -2.98 6.67
CA ASP A 321 29.91 -2.25 6.36
C ASP A 321 30.13 -0.93 7.14
N GLY A 322 29.15 -0.46 7.91
CA GLY A 322 29.28 0.69 8.84
C GLY A 322 29.79 2.02 8.21
N LYS A 323 29.87 2.12 6.88
CA LYS A 323 30.57 3.22 6.21
C LYS A 323 29.80 4.01 5.16
N HIS A 324 28.65 3.58 4.62
CA HIS A 324 28.00 4.28 3.49
C HIS A 324 26.51 4.61 3.70
N ALA A 325 26.21 5.41 4.72
CA ALA A 325 24.89 5.97 5.03
C ALA A 325 24.53 7.21 4.19
N ARG A 326 24.33 7.07 2.87
CA ARG A 326 23.96 8.22 2.01
C ARG A 326 22.90 7.92 0.93
N THR A 327 21.97 7.00 1.18
CA THR A 327 20.76 6.88 0.35
C THR A 327 19.57 7.40 1.16
N THR A 328 19.07 8.57 0.81
CA THR A 328 18.02 9.34 1.46
C THR A 328 16.70 9.22 0.67
N THR A 329 15.58 9.71 1.22
CA THR A 329 14.35 9.92 0.44
C THR A 329 14.61 10.73 -0.83
N ALA A 330 15.59 11.65 -0.83
CA ALA A 330 15.98 12.41 -2.00
C ALA A 330 16.69 11.54 -3.07
N ASP A 331 17.47 10.54 -2.67
CA ASP A 331 18.08 9.58 -3.59
C ASP A 331 17.03 8.66 -4.22
N TRP A 332 15.97 8.33 -3.47
CA TRP A 332 14.80 7.61 -3.98
C TRP A 332 13.97 8.44 -4.96
N VAL A 333 13.69 9.69 -4.62
CA VAL A 333 13.05 10.65 -5.52
C VAL A 333 13.87 10.78 -6.80
N ASN A 334 15.19 10.92 -6.69
CA ASN A 334 16.09 11.04 -7.83
C ASN A 334 16.13 9.74 -8.66
N TYR A 335 16.18 8.57 -8.02
CA TYR A 335 16.08 7.28 -8.70
C TYR A 335 14.76 7.13 -9.45
N SER A 336 13.64 7.35 -8.76
CA SER A 336 12.29 7.31 -9.34
C SER A 336 12.15 8.30 -10.48
N TYR A 337 12.64 9.54 -10.34
CA TYR A 337 12.65 10.55 -11.39
C TYR A 337 13.47 10.10 -12.60
N ASN A 338 14.66 9.52 -12.40
CA ASN A 338 15.48 9.02 -13.49
C ASN A 338 14.80 7.87 -14.24
N ILE A 339 14.18 6.93 -13.52
CA ILE A 339 13.39 5.85 -14.13
C ILE A 339 12.18 6.40 -14.88
N LEU A 340 11.42 7.31 -14.28
CA LEU A 340 10.26 7.93 -14.90
C LEU A 340 10.64 8.81 -16.09
N SER A 341 11.81 9.46 -16.08
CA SER A 341 12.33 10.25 -17.20
C SER A 341 12.64 9.32 -18.36
N VAL A 342 13.29 8.18 -18.10
CA VAL A 342 13.51 7.15 -19.13
C VAL A 342 12.18 6.61 -19.64
N LEU A 343 11.21 6.34 -18.76
CA LEU A 343 9.89 5.87 -19.16
C LEU A 343 9.11 6.92 -19.97
N HIS A 344 9.15 8.19 -19.58
CA HIS A 344 8.57 9.31 -20.32
C HIS A 344 9.16 9.43 -21.72
N ASP A 345 10.49 9.36 -21.83
CA ASP A 345 11.19 9.42 -23.12
C ASP A 345 10.90 8.18 -23.99
N THR A 346 10.63 7.03 -23.37
CA THR A 346 10.33 5.77 -24.07
C THR A 346 8.84 5.60 -24.40
N LEU A 347 7.95 6.22 -23.63
CA LEU A 347 6.49 6.15 -23.71
C LEU A 347 5.97 7.53 -24.13
N ALA A 348 6.24 7.93 -25.38
CA ALA A 348 5.70 9.17 -25.94
C ALA A 348 4.18 9.24 -25.68
N ASP A 349 3.72 10.38 -25.16
CA ASP A 349 2.31 10.72 -24.86
C ASP A 349 1.71 10.24 -23.51
N ALA A 350 2.51 9.74 -22.57
CA ALA A 350 2.04 9.41 -21.22
C ALA A 350 1.84 10.66 -20.32
N ALA A 351 0.66 11.31 -20.37
CA ALA A 351 0.35 12.50 -19.54
C ALA A 351 0.53 12.31 -18.03
N TRP A 352 0.41 11.06 -17.53
CA TRP A 352 0.68 10.72 -16.12
C TRP A 352 2.18 10.80 -15.78
N ALA A 353 3.07 10.49 -16.73
CA ALA A 353 4.51 10.52 -16.53
C ALA A 353 5.00 11.96 -16.38
N THR A 354 4.46 12.91 -17.16
CA THR A 354 4.76 14.34 -17.02
C THR A 354 4.36 14.88 -15.65
N LYS A 355 3.12 14.64 -15.19
CA LYS A 355 2.67 15.07 -13.85
C LYS A 355 3.51 14.46 -12.71
N SER A 356 3.90 13.20 -12.88
CA SER A 356 4.74 12.47 -11.94
C SER A 356 6.17 13.02 -11.90
N LEU A 357 6.73 13.39 -13.05
CA LEU A 357 8.03 14.03 -13.17
C LEU A 357 8.01 15.44 -12.58
N ASP A 358 6.98 16.23 -12.87
CA ASP A 358 6.80 17.57 -12.31
C ASP A 358 6.76 17.49 -10.78
N PHE A 359 5.92 16.60 -10.22
CA PHE A 359 5.85 16.37 -8.78
C PHE A 359 7.22 15.98 -8.19
N LEU A 360 7.93 15.02 -8.78
CA LEU A 360 9.24 14.60 -8.26
C LEU A 360 10.33 15.66 -8.43
N SER A 361 10.23 16.50 -9.45
CA SER A 361 11.19 17.60 -9.69
C SER A 361 11.17 18.64 -8.57
N GLU A 362 10.02 18.84 -7.91
CA GLU A 362 9.85 19.71 -6.75
C GLU A 362 10.66 19.22 -5.53
N PHE A 363 10.91 17.90 -5.44
CA PHE A 363 11.74 17.30 -4.39
C PHE A 363 13.23 17.25 -4.78
N ILE A 364 13.56 17.25 -6.08
CA ILE A 364 14.96 17.24 -6.58
C ILE A 364 15.61 18.62 -6.49
N THR A 365 14.82 19.69 -6.66
CA THR A 365 15.32 21.07 -6.61
C THR A 365 15.85 21.48 -5.23
N GLN A 366 15.65 20.67 -4.19
CA GLN A 366 16.21 20.89 -2.85
C GLN A 366 17.64 20.34 -2.66
N THR A 367 18.19 19.57 -3.60
CA THR A 367 19.58 19.08 -3.55
C THR A 367 20.23 19.11 -4.93
N SER A 368 20.91 20.21 -5.26
CA SER A 368 21.71 20.28 -6.48
C SER A 368 22.97 19.42 -6.36
N GLU A 369 22.93 18.18 -6.83
CA GLU A 369 24.12 17.50 -7.33
C GLU A 369 23.86 16.97 -8.74
N LYS A 370 24.57 17.58 -9.70
CA LYS A 370 24.54 17.20 -11.11
C LYS A 370 25.07 15.77 -11.26
N HIS A 371 24.22 14.82 -11.64
CA HIS A 371 24.67 13.49 -12.07
C HIS A 371 24.34 13.21 -13.54
N LYS A 372 25.28 12.48 -14.17
CA LYS A 372 25.41 12.20 -15.60
C LYS A 372 24.20 11.41 -16.16
N HIS A 373 24.01 11.51 -17.48
CA HIS A 373 22.83 11.08 -18.23
C HIS A 373 22.19 9.73 -17.79
N PRO A 374 20.86 9.70 -17.52
CA PRO A 374 20.11 8.54 -17.00
C PRO A 374 20.19 7.24 -17.83
N ILE A 375 20.39 7.36 -19.15
CA ILE A 375 20.41 6.22 -20.10
C ILE A 375 21.56 5.23 -19.82
N ASP A 376 22.70 5.72 -19.30
CA ASP A 376 23.87 4.87 -19.09
C ASP A 376 23.76 4.04 -17.80
N ALA A 377 23.08 4.56 -16.76
CA ALA A 377 22.77 3.82 -15.54
C ALA A 377 21.77 2.68 -15.78
N PHE A 378 20.80 2.91 -16.67
CA PHE A 378 19.77 1.93 -17.02
C PHE A 378 20.34 0.77 -17.85
N ARG A 379 21.27 1.04 -18.78
CA ARG A 379 22.03 0.00 -19.50
C ARG A 379 22.84 -0.90 -18.57
N MET A 380 23.44 -0.32 -17.53
CA MET A 380 24.18 -1.08 -16.51
C MET A 380 23.28 -2.01 -15.69
N LEU A 381 22.13 -1.53 -15.22
CA LEU A 381 21.18 -2.32 -14.41
C LEU A 381 20.52 -3.44 -15.22
N ALA A 382 20.17 -3.19 -16.49
CA ALA A 382 19.61 -4.21 -17.38
C ALA A 382 20.59 -5.36 -17.66
N HIS A 383 21.90 -5.10 -17.66
CA HIS A 383 22.93 -6.14 -17.79
C HIS A 383 23.19 -6.94 -16.51
N GLN A 384 22.73 -6.45 -15.35
CA GLN A 384 22.87 -7.11 -14.05
C GLN A 384 21.67 -8.00 -13.69
N CYS A 385 20.60 -8.03 -14.50
CA CYS A 385 19.49 -8.96 -14.32
C CYS A 385 20.01 -10.41 -14.52
N PRO A 386 20.01 -11.28 -13.49
CA PRO A 386 20.62 -12.62 -13.56
C PRO A 386 19.98 -13.53 -14.63
N THR A 387 18.73 -13.24 -15.03
CA THR A 387 18.03 -13.98 -16.08
C THR A 387 18.40 -13.50 -17.49
N CYS A 388 18.91 -12.28 -17.64
CA CYS A 388 19.38 -11.73 -18.92
C CYS A 388 20.85 -12.08 -19.20
N SER A 389 21.66 -12.31 -18.17
CA SER A 389 23.07 -12.73 -18.29
C SER A 389 23.25 -14.24 -18.50
N ALA A 390 22.24 -15.05 -18.18
CA ALA A 390 22.27 -16.51 -18.35
C ALA A 390 22.12 -17.01 -19.81
N ARG A 391 21.94 -16.11 -20.80
CA ARG A 391 21.80 -16.47 -22.22
C ARG A 391 22.90 -15.91 -23.13
N LYS A 392 24.11 -15.73 -22.59
CA LYS A 392 25.31 -15.61 -23.42
C LYS A 392 26.18 -16.84 -23.20
N ASN A 393 26.11 -17.76 -24.17
CA ASN A 393 26.90 -18.98 -24.36
C ASN A 393 26.13 -20.30 -24.13
N CYS A 394 25.17 -20.57 -25.03
CA CYS A 394 25.10 -21.76 -25.89
C CYS A 394 23.84 -21.69 -26.76
#